data_AF-B3G1Y7-F1
#
_entry.id   AF-B3G1Y7-F1
#
_cell.length_a   1.000
_cell.length_b   1.000
_cell.length_c   1.000
_cell.angle_alpha   90.00
_cell.angle_beta   90.00
_cell.angle_gamma   90.00
#
_symmetry.space_group_name_H-M   'P 1'
#
loop_
_entity.id
_entity.type
_entity.pdbx_description
1 polymer ?
#
loop_
_entity_poly.entity_id
_entity_poly.type
_entity_poly.pdbx_seq_one_letter_code
_entity_poly.pdbx_strand_id
1 'polypeptide(L)'
;MGANLVQPKGEIIMANIGTFTADKDGFTGTLRTLTLSVKVKLVPNDKGSSENAPDFRLQAAGHDIGAAWNKTSEAGREYKSVTLDDPSFPAPVYARLIEGEDGTHDLIWSRSRPQAA
;
A
#
# COMPACT_ATOMS: atom_id res chain seq x y z
N MET A 1 -6.14 18.05 -3.64
CA MET A 1 -7.46 17.38 -3.65
C MET A 1 -7.22 15.89 -3.43
N GLY A 2 -7.40 15.40 -2.20
CA GLY A 2 -7.20 13.99 -1.90
C GLY A 2 -8.28 13.16 -2.56
N ALA A 3 -7.89 12.07 -3.23
CA ALA A 3 -8.84 11.09 -3.74
C ALA A 3 -9.76 10.67 -2.59
N ASN A 4 -11.03 11.08 -2.70
CA ASN A 4 -12.08 10.70 -1.78
C ASN A 4 -12.35 9.22 -2.05
N LEU A 5 -11.72 8.34 -1.28
CA LEU A 5 -12.01 6.91 -1.32
C LEU A 5 -13.37 6.75 -0.66
N VAL A 6 -14.42 6.84 -1.49
CA VAL A 6 -15.77 6.44 -1.13
C VAL A 6 -15.67 5.07 -0.49
N GLN A 7 -16.02 4.97 0.80
CA GLN A 7 -16.14 3.68 1.46
C GLN A 7 -17.08 2.81 0.61
N PRO A 8 -16.63 1.66 0.08
CA PRO A 8 -17.45 0.95 -0.87
C PRO A 8 -18.67 0.37 -0.15
N LYS A 9 -19.85 0.66 -0.70
CA LYS A 9 -21.13 0.15 -0.22
C LYS A 9 -21.32 -1.29 -0.75
N GLY A 10 -20.54 -2.24 -0.24
CA GLY A 10 -20.54 -3.64 -0.67
C GLY A 10 -19.58 -4.52 0.15
N GLU A 11 -19.67 -5.85 0.00
CA GLU A 11 -18.73 -6.76 0.66
C GLU A 11 -17.29 -6.46 0.22
N ILE A 12 -16.44 -6.13 1.20
CA ILE A 12 -15.02 -5.88 0.99
C ILE A 12 -14.28 -7.19 1.19
N ILE A 13 -13.70 -7.73 0.12
CA ILE A 13 -12.73 -8.81 0.25
C ILE A 13 -11.44 -8.16 0.75
N MET A 14 -10.90 -8.64 1.87
CA MET A 14 -9.61 -8.22 2.41
C MET A 14 -8.66 -9.40 2.47
N ALA A 15 -7.37 -9.17 2.18
CA ALA A 15 -6.32 -10.15 2.36
C ALA A 15 -5.03 -9.46 2.82
N ASN A 16 -4.34 -10.06 3.79
CA ASN A 16 -2.95 -9.72 4.06
C ASN A 16 -2.09 -10.28 2.92
N ILE A 17 -1.42 -9.38 2.20
CA ILE A 17 -0.51 -9.70 1.10
C ILE A 17 0.93 -9.34 1.42
N GLY A 18 1.25 -9.04 2.68
CA GLY A 18 2.62 -8.84 3.10
C GLY A 18 2.75 -8.34 4.53
N THR A 19 3.89 -8.66 5.14
CA THR A 19 4.27 -8.17 6.46
C THR A 19 5.60 -7.44 6.32
N PHE A 20 5.68 -6.28 6.95
CA PHE A 20 6.78 -5.34 6.88
C PHE A 20 7.25 -4.97 8.29
N THR A 21 8.48 -4.52 8.38
CA THR A 21 9.06 -3.87 9.56
C THR A 21 9.53 -2.49 9.15
N ALA A 22 9.38 -1.50 10.04
CA ALA A 22 10.01 -0.20 9.84
C ALA A 22 11.55 -0.36 9.82
N ASP A 23 12.23 0.34 8.91
CA ASP A 23 13.70 0.45 8.86
C ASP A 23 14.08 1.90 8.60
N LYS A 24 14.79 2.51 9.58
CA LYS A 24 15.14 3.94 9.59
C LYS A 24 13.91 4.81 9.29
N ASP A 25 13.82 5.31 8.06
CA ASP A 25 12.78 6.21 7.60
C ASP A 25 11.77 5.52 6.66
N GLY A 26 11.96 4.23 6.36
CA GLY A 26 11.15 3.45 5.43
C GLY A 26 10.62 2.14 6.01
N PHE A 27 10.28 1.19 5.13
CA PHE A 27 9.78 -0.12 5.52
C PHE A 27 10.42 -1.20 4.65
N THR A 28 10.69 -2.37 5.22
CA THR A 28 11.12 -3.57 4.46
C THR A 28 10.21 -4.73 4.80
N GLY A 29 9.83 -5.51 3.79
CA GLY A 29 8.94 -6.64 3.99
C GLY A 29 8.91 -7.58 2.80
N THR A 30 7.91 -8.46 2.81
CA THR A 30 7.66 -9.39 1.71
C THR A 30 6.26 -9.16 1.16
N LEU A 31 6.14 -8.96 -0.15
CA LEU A 31 4.89 -9.02 -0.88
C LEU A 31 4.64 -10.49 -1.24
N ARG A 32 3.50 -11.04 -0.79
CA ARG A 32 3.12 -12.43 -0.99
C ARG A 32 1.68 -12.55 -1.48
N THR A 33 1.53 -13.19 -2.63
CA THR A 33 0.24 -13.64 -3.18
C THR A 33 0.33 -15.14 -3.50
N LEU A 34 -0.68 -15.72 -4.15
CA LEU A 34 -0.64 -17.13 -4.55
C LEU A 34 0.55 -17.46 -5.46
N THR A 35 0.92 -16.55 -6.36
CA THR A 35 1.95 -16.78 -7.39
C THR A 35 3.19 -15.89 -7.24
N LEU A 36 3.19 -14.93 -6.31
CA LEU A 36 4.27 -13.99 -6.10
C LEU A 36 4.80 -14.08 -4.67
N SER A 37 6.12 -14.11 -4.52
CA SER A 37 6.79 -13.90 -3.24
C SER A 37 8.08 -13.14 -3.47
N VAL A 38 8.10 -11.86 -3.10
CA VAL A 38 9.23 -10.97 -3.39
C VAL A 38 9.51 -10.05 -2.21
N LYS A 39 10.80 -9.81 -1.94
CA LYS A 39 11.23 -8.80 -0.98
C LYS A 39 11.01 -7.41 -1.57
N VAL A 40 10.40 -6.54 -0.77
CA VAL A 40 10.06 -5.18 -1.16
C VAL A 40 10.43 -4.22 -0.06
N LYS A 41 10.73 -2.98 -0.45
CA LYS A 41 10.98 -1.89 0.48
C LYS A 41 10.20 -0.65 0.07
N LEU A 42 9.65 0.07 1.05
CA LEU A 42 9.21 1.44 0.89
C LEU A 42 10.36 2.36 1.26
N VAL A 43 10.85 3.11 0.28
CA VAL A 43 11.95 4.07 0.44
C VAL A 43 11.35 5.47 0.47
N PRO A 44 11.74 6.34 1.43
CA PRO A 44 11.30 7.73 1.43
C PRO A 44 11.53 8.40 0.09
N ASN A 45 10.56 9.23 -0.31
CA ASN A 45 10.64 10.01 -1.52
C ASN A 45 10.74 11.50 -1.18
N ASP A 46 11.72 12.18 -1.78
CA ASP A 46 11.76 13.64 -1.73
C ASP A 46 10.63 14.19 -2.62
N LYS A 47 9.66 14.85 -1.99
CA LYS A 47 8.50 15.41 -2.68
C LYS A 47 8.81 16.72 -3.40
N GLY A 48 9.94 17.36 -3.10
CA GLY A 48 10.21 18.72 -3.55
C GLY A 48 9.02 19.65 -3.28
N SER A 49 8.55 20.36 -4.32
CA SER A 49 7.39 21.24 -4.25
C SER A 49 6.05 20.58 -4.65
N SER A 50 6.02 19.27 -4.90
CA SER A 50 4.81 18.59 -5.37
C SER A 50 4.03 17.96 -4.21
N GLU A 51 2.90 18.57 -3.86
CA GLU A 51 2.01 18.04 -2.81
C GLU A 51 1.41 16.67 -3.15
N ASN A 52 1.30 16.35 -4.45
CA ASN A 52 0.73 15.09 -4.93
C ASN A 52 1.78 13.98 -5.09
N ALA A 53 3.07 14.30 -4.95
CA ALA A 53 4.13 13.30 -5.02
C ALA A 53 3.98 12.26 -3.88
N PRO A 54 4.39 11.01 -4.11
CA PRO A 54 4.33 9.99 -3.07
C PRO A 54 5.28 10.31 -1.92
N ASP A 55 4.93 9.85 -0.73
CA ASP A 55 5.80 9.87 0.46
C ASP A 55 6.87 8.79 0.36
N PHE A 56 6.56 7.69 -0.32
CA PHE A 56 7.45 6.56 -0.49
C PHE A 56 7.40 6.01 -1.91
N ARG A 57 8.55 5.55 -2.40
CA ARG A 57 8.63 4.66 -3.56
C ARG A 57 8.66 3.22 -3.10
N LEU A 58 7.86 2.36 -3.71
CA LEU A 58 7.87 0.92 -3.44
C LEU A 58 8.82 0.25 -4.44
N GLN A 59 9.84 -0.44 -3.93
CA GLN A 59 10.89 -1.04 -4.73
C GLN A 59 11.03 -2.54 -4.52
N ALA A 60 11.23 -3.28 -5.60
CA ALA A 60 11.65 -4.68 -5.61
C ALA A 60 12.88 -4.82 -6.51
N ALA A 61 13.92 -5.54 -6.05
CA ALA A 61 15.16 -5.75 -6.80
C ALA A 61 15.80 -4.47 -7.40
N GLY A 62 15.60 -3.31 -6.76
CA GLY A 62 16.12 -2.02 -7.22
C GLY A 62 15.25 -1.29 -8.25
N HIS A 63 14.13 -1.87 -8.67
CA HIS A 63 13.16 -1.24 -9.58
C HIS A 63 11.97 -0.69 -8.80
N ASP A 64 11.44 0.46 -9.24
CA ASP A 64 10.20 1.03 -8.74
C ASP A 64 9.01 0.23 -9.28
N ILE A 65 8.17 -0.29 -8.39
CA ILE A 65 7.00 -1.13 -8.69
C ILE A 65 5.69 -0.53 -8.16
N GLY A 66 5.75 0.71 -7.68
CA GLY A 66 4.64 1.36 -7.01
C GLY A 66 5.08 2.50 -6.11
N ALA A 67 4.13 2.97 -5.30
CA ALA A 67 4.32 4.10 -4.41
C ALA A 67 3.37 4.06 -3.22
N ALA A 68 3.66 4.86 -2.20
CA ALA A 68 2.77 5.04 -1.07
C ALA A 68 2.67 6.48 -0.59
N TRP A 69 1.53 6.79 0.03
CA TRP A 69 1.21 8.08 0.60
C TRP A 69 0.82 7.95 2.07
N ASN A 70 1.29 8.87 2.89
CA ASN A 70 0.83 9.03 4.27
C ASN A 70 -0.64 9.46 4.28
N LYS A 71 -1.48 8.76 5.04
CA LYS A 71 -2.90 9.06 5.19
C LYS A 71 -3.34 8.86 6.63
N THR A 72 -4.40 9.58 6.99
CA THR A 72 -5.13 9.42 8.25
C THR A 72 -6.55 9.01 7.92
N SER A 73 -7.07 7.99 8.58
CA SER A 73 -8.46 7.54 8.41
C SER A 73 -9.43 8.50 9.11
N GLU A 74 -10.72 8.40 8.80
CA GLU A 74 -11.77 9.18 9.48
C GLU A 74 -11.80 8.93 11.00
N ALA A 75 -11.36 7.74 11.44
CA ALA A 75 -11.21 7.39 12.85
C ALA A 75 -9.87 7.85 13.46
N GLY A 76 -9.09 8.69 12.77
CA GLY A 76 -7.83 9.24 13.27
C GLY A 76 -6.63 8.30 13.20
N ARG A 77 -6.77 7.09 12.64
CA ARG A 77 -5.65 6.12 12.53
C ARG A 77 -4.78 6.41 11.32
N GLU A 78 -3.46 6.48 11.54
CA GLU A 78 -2.48 6.61 10.47
C GLU A 78 -2.31 5.29 9.68
N TYR A 79 -2.08 5.41 8.38
CA TYR A 79 -1.74 4.30 7.51
C TYR A 79 -1.00 4.80 6.27
N LYS A 80 -0.39 3.89 5.51
CA LYS A 80 0.13 4.22 4.18
C LYS A 80 -0.85 3.69 3.13
N SER A 81 -1.36 4.57 2.29
CA SER A 81 -2.09 4.17 1.08
C SER A 81 -1.07 3.72 0.05
N VAL A 82 -1.11 2.46 -0.36
CA VAL A 82 -0.11 1.85 -1.26
C VAL A 82 -0.76 1.52 -2.60
N THR A 83 -0.08 1.90 -3.69
CA THR A 83 -0.40 1.48 -5.06
C THR A 83 0.76 0.65 -5.59
N LEU A 84 0.47 -0.58 -5.98
CA LEU A 84 1.34 -1.50 -6.70
C LEU A 84 0.99 -1.42 -8.19
N ASP A 85 1.91 -0.98 -9.03
CA ASP A 85 1.66 -0.73 -10.46
C ASP A 85 2.85 -1.18 -11.30
N ASP A 86 3.08 -2.49 -11.28
CA ASP A 86 4.12 -3.16 -12.06
C ASP A 86 3.51 -3.76 -13.34
N PRO A 87 4.23 -3.80 -14.49
CA PRO A 87 3.73 -4.38 -15.74
C PRO A 87 3.27 -5.85 -15.67
N SER A 88 3.68 -6.61 -14.64
CA SER A 88 3.17 -7.96 -14.40
C SER A 88 1.74 -8.00 -13.87
N PHE A 89 1.20 -6.88 -13.40
CA PHE A 89 -0.19 -6.76 -12.97
C PHE A 89 -1.07 -6.28 -14.14
N PRO A 90 -2.28 -6.85 -14.32
CA PRO A 90 -3.19 -6.42 -15.37
C PRO A 90 -3.79 -5.02 -15.12
N ALA A 91 -3.69 -4.52 -13.89
CA ALA A 91 -4.11 -3.19 -13.45
C ALA A 91 -3.44 -2.86 -12.11
N PRO A 92 -3.40 -1.57 -11.70
CA PRO A 92 -2.92 -1.19 -10.39
C PRO A 92 -3.62 -1.94 -9.25
N VAL A 93 -2.86 -2.39 -8.27
CA VAL A 93 -3.34 -3.04 -7.06
C VAL A 93 -3.23 -2.07 -5.89
N TYR A 94 -4.36 -1.79 -5.24
CA TYR A 94 -4.43 -0.88 -4.10
C TYR A 94 -4.43 -1.64 -2.77
N ALA A 95 -3.60 -1.20 -1.84
CA ALA A 95 -3.46 -1.77 -0.51
C ALA A 95 -3.25 -0.68 0.55
N ARG A 96 -3.31 -1.09 1.81
CA ARG A 96 -3.03 -0.23 2.96
C ARG A 96 -1.97 -0.90 3.82
N LEU A 97 -0.87 -0.20 4.08
CA LEU A 97 0.09 -0.62 5.09
C LEU A 97 -0.38 -0.06 6.43
N ILE A 98 -0.74 -0.95 7.35
CA ILE A 98 -1.25 -0.61 8.68
C ILE A 98 -0.29 -1.13 9.74
N GLU A 99 -0.14 -0.40 10.84
CA GLU A 99 0.60 -0.88 11.99
C GLU A 99 -0.10 -2.11 12.58
N GLY A 100 0.69 -3.16 12.82
CA GLY A 100 0.28 -4.40 13.48
C GLY A 100 0.88 -4.50 14.88
N GLU A 101 1.07 -5.74 15.36
CA GLU A 101 1.67 -6.00 16.67
C GLU A 101 3.21 -6.05 16.56
N ASP A 102 3.91 -5.86 17.68
CA ASP A 102 5.37 -6.03 17.80
C ASP A 102 6.21 -5.23 16.77
N GLY A 103 5.74 -4.04 16.38
CA GLY A 103 6.42 -3.17 15.40
C GLY A 103 6.32 -3.66 13.94
N THR A 104 5.54 -4.70 13.70
CA THR A 104 5.22 -5.17 12.35
C THR A 104 4.15 -4.30 11.70
N HIS A 105 4.06 -4.37 10.38
CA HIS A 105 3.11 -3.63 9.57
C HIS A 105 2.53 -4.55 8.50
N ASP A 106 1.21 -4.64 8.42
CA ASP A 106 0.53 -5.50 7.47
C ASP A 106 0.09 -4.72 6.24
N LEU A 107 0.40 -5.28 5.07
CA LEU A 107 -0.06 -4.78 3.79
C LEU A 107 -1.38 -5.46 3.44
N ILE A 108 -2.47 -4.77 3.73
CA ILE A 108 -3.83 -5.27 3.51
C ILE A 108 -4.32 -4.80 2.14
N TRP A 109 -4.46 -5.75 1.23
CA TRP A 109 -5.19 -5.56 -0.01
C TRP A 109 -6.69 -5.61 0.26
N SER A 110 -7.45 -4.73 -0.38
CA SER A 110 -8.90 -4.77 -0.34
C SER A 110 -9.50 -4.47 -1.70
N ARG A 111 -10.57 -5.21 -2.06
CA ARG A 111 -11.40 -4.89 -3.23
C ARG A 111 -12.87 -4.87 -2.84
N SER A 112 -13.59 -3.90 -3.40
CA SER A 112 -15.05 -3.90 -3.37
C SER A 112 -15.56 -4.96 -4.32
N ARG A 113 -16.50 -5.79 -3.89
CA ARG A 113 -17.36 -6.47 -4.87
C ARG A 113 -18.32 -5.44 -5.48
N PRO A 114 -18.49 -5.40 -6.80
CA PRO A 114 -19.62 -4.71 -7.41
C PRO A 114 -20.90 -5.27 -6.77
N GLN A 115 -21.82 -4.38 -6.40
CA GLN A 115 -23.16 -4.82 -6.05
C GLN A 115 -23.78 -5.46 -7.29
N ALA A 116 -24.20 -6.73 -7.18
CA ALA A 116 -24.95 -7.37 -8.26
C ALA A 116 -26.19 -6.52 -8.57
N ALA A 117 -26.38 -6.23 -9.85
CA ALA A 117 -27.54 -5.49 -10.35
C ALA A 117 -28.84 -6.31 -10.18
#